data_AF-A0A0H2KJE8-F1
#
_entry.id   AF-A0A0H2KJE8-F1
#
_cell.length_a   1.000
_cell.length_b   1.000
_cell.length_c   1.000
_cell.angle_alpha   90.00
_cell.angle_beta   90.00
_cell.angle_gamma   90.00
#
_symmetry.space_group_name_H-M   'P 1'
#
loop_
_entity.id
_entity.type
_entity.pdbx_description
1 polymer ?
#
loop_
_entity_poly.entity_id
_entity_poly.type
_entity_poly.pdbx_seq_one_letter_code
_entity_poly.pdbx_strand_id
1 'polypeptide(L)'
;MAASLATPASATVTTASADPAASAAACAATWSPTTAYSGGQTASHHGRNWTARWWTQRETPGSTSVWVDAGRCVGGGDDFVVSRAEFDAIFPNRHPFYTYDGFVDALGAYPAFASTGTPETRTREVAAFLTHADFESVGLRYVKEINEANYWIKCDDEQPFGCPAGRTAYYGRGPIMFSWNFNYKAAGDALGIDLLNDPWLVEEDPSVAWQTALWYWNTQNGPGVMTSHQAMVSGAGFGQTINSLNGALECDGGNPTSVQSRVDRYVRITEVLGVAPGSGLYC
;
A
#
# COMPACT_ATOMS: atom_id res chain seq x y z
N MET A 1 -61.87 41.91 -16.13
CA MET A 1 -60.72 41.16 -16.65
C MET A 1 -60.03 40.51 -15.46
N ALA A 2 -60.10 39.19 -15.35
CA ALA A 2 -59.63 38.43 -14.19
C ALA A 2 -58.14 38.07 -14.35
N ALA A 3 -57.35 38.29 -13.31
CA ALA A 3 -55.95 37.88 -13.24
C ALA A 3 -55.87 36.39 -12.87
N SER A 4 -55.31 35.57 -13.76
CA SER A 4 -55.06 34.15 -13.53
C SER A 4 -53.66 33.98 -12.95
N LEU A 5 -53.57 33.56 -11.70
CA LEU A 5 -52.33 33.16 -11.03
C LEU A 5 -51.97 31.74 -11.49
N ALA A 6 -50.84 31.58 -12.16
CA ALA A 6 -50.29 30.28 -12.53
C ALA A 6 -49.52 29.68 -11.33
N THR A 7 -49.91 28.49 -10.90
CA THR A 7 -49.19 27.65 -9.94
C THR A 7 -47.87 27.15 -10.53
N PRO A 8 -46.73 27.18 -9.80
CA PRO A 8 -45.51 26.55 -10.27
C PRO A 8 -45.63 25.03 -10.17
N ALA A 9 -45.15 24.33 -11.20
CA ALA A 9 -45.07 22.88 -11.24
C ALA A 9 -43.96 22.39 -10.29
N SER A 10 -44.28 21.43 -9.43
CA SER A 10 -43.29 20.72 -8.62
C SER A 10 -42.35 19.93 -9.52
N ALA A 11 -41.07 20.30 -9.54
CA ALA A 11 -40.02 19.47 -10.09
C ALA A 11 -39.73 18.33 -9.12
N THR A 12 -40.09 17.10 -9.50
CA THR A 12 -39.63 15.89 -8.82
C THR A 12 -38.13 15.76 -9.02
N VAL A 13 -37.36 15.99 -7.95
CA VAL A 13 -35.94 15.62 -7.90
C VAL A 13 -35.89 14.10 -7.87
N THR A 14 -35.64 13.47 -9.02
CA THR A 14 -35.14 12.10 -9.07
C THR A 14 -33.77 12.10 -8.41
N THR A 15 -33.72 11.62 -7.16
CA THR A 15 -32.48 11.18 -6.54
C THR A 15 -31.84 10.16 -7.46
N ALA A 16 -30.70 10.52 -8.06
CA ALA A 16 -29.82 9.55 -8.68
C ALA A 16 -29.45 8.53 -7.59
N SER A 17 -29.94 7.31 -7.75
CA SER A 17 -29.49 6.16 -6.98
C SER A 17 -27.98 6.09 -7.13
N ALA A 18 -27.26 6.27 -6.03
CA ALA A 18 -25.87 5.88 -5.95
C ALA A 18 -25.77 4.42 -6.42
N ASP A 19 -24.88 4.16 -7.36
CA ASP A 19 -24.51 2.80 -7.74
C ASP A 19 -24.30 1.97 -6.46
N PRO A 20 -24.88 0.77 -6.35
CA PRO A 20 -24.50 -0.12 -5.26
C PRO A 20 -23.04 -0.47 -5.52
N ALA A 21 -22.14 0.01 -4.65
CA ALA A 21 -20.78 -0.50 -4.58
C ALA A 21 -20.86 -2.03 -4.68
N ALA A 22 -20.34 -2.59 -5.77
CA ALA A 22 -20.47 -4.01 -6.04
C ALA A 22 -20.01 -4.78 -4.80
N SER A 23 -20.94 -5.49 -4.15
CA SER A 23 -20.64 -6.30 -2.97
C SER A 23 -19.55 -7.28 -3.35
N ALA A 24 -18.36 -7.13 -2.75
CA ALA A 24 -17.27 -8.08 -2.91
C ALA A 24 -17.76 -9.51 -2.63
N ALA A 25 -17.26 -10.49 -3.40
CA ALA A 25 -17.66 -11.89 -3.24
C ALA A 25 -17.25 -12.41 -1.84
N ALA A 26 -17.87 -13.50 -1.36
CA ALA A 26 -17.37 -14.15 -0.15
C ALA A 26 -15.98 -14.75 -0.40
N CYS A 27 -15.04 -14.66 0.57
CA CYS A 27 -13.76 -15.34 0.40
C CYS A 27 -13.95 -16.84 0.42
N ALA A 28 -13.23 -17.52 -0.48
CA ALA A 28 -13.09 -18.96 -0.51
C ALA A 28 -12.36 -19.46 0.77
N ALA A 29 -12.04 -20.75 0.80
CA ALA A 29 -11.14 -21.26 1.83
C ALA A 29 -9.74 -20.65 1.64
N THR A 30 -9.12 -20.24 2.76
CA THR A 30 -7.76 -19.70 2.78
C THR A 30 -6.79 -20.64 2.07
N TRP A 31 -5.95 -20.08 1.22
CA TRP A 31 -4.89 -20.82 0.56
C TRP A 31 -3.95 -21.45 1.59
N SER A 32 -3.55 -22.70 1.35
CA SER A 32 -2.62 -23.43 2.19
C SER A 32 -1.45 -23.92 1.34
N PRO A 33 -0.19 -23.70 1.78
CA PRO A 33 0.98 -24.21 1.07
C PRO A 33 1.04 -25.75 1.05
N THR A 34 0.30 -26.43 1.94
CA THR A 34 0.28 -27.90 2.01
C THR A 34 -0.85 -28.53 1.20
N THR A 35 -1.83 -27.75 0.73
CA THR A 35 -2.95 -28.24 -0.07
C THR A 35 -2.57 -28.27 -1.55
N ALA A 36 -2.87 -29.38 -2.24
CA ALA A 36 -2.78 -29.46 -3.69
C ALA A 36 -4.10 -29.00 -4.32
N TYR A 37 -4.02 -28.07 -5.26
CA TYR A 37 -5.17 -27.51 -5.98
C TYR A 37 -5.16 -27.99 -7.43
N SER A 38 -6.29 -28.46 -7.94
CA SER A 38 -6.50 -28.81 -9.35
C SER A 38 -7.05 -27.62 -10.13
N GLY A 39 -6.97 -27.68 -11.47
CA GLY A 39 -7.52 -26.63 -12.33
C GLY A 39 -9.00 -26.36 -12.05
N GLY A 40 -9.38 -25.09 -11.96
CA GLY A 40 -10.71 -24.61 -11.60
C GLY A 40 -10.99 -24.49 -10.10
N GLN A 41 -10.12 -25.02 -9.23
CA GLN A 41 -10.29 -24.85 -7.79
C GLN A 41 -9.94 -23.43 -7.34
N THR A 42 -10.64 -22.97 -6.31
CA THR A 42 -10.51 -21.62 -5.78
C THR A 42 -9.91 -21.61 -4.38
N ALA A 43 -9.12 -20.59 -4.07
CA ALA A 43 -8.65 -20.28 -2.73
C ALA A 43 -8.64 -18.77 -2.51
N SER A 44 -8.72 -18.33 -1.25
CA SER A 44 -8.53 -16.93 -0.89
C SER A 44 -7.13 -16.68 -0.38
N HIS A 45 -6.57 -15.52 -0.69
CA HIS A 45 -5.29 -15.06 -0.19
C HIS A 45 -5.25 -13.52 -0.24
N HIS A 46 -4.90 -12.89 0.87
CA HIS A 46 -4.82 -11.43 1.07
C HIS A 46 -6.11 -10.71 0.63
N GLY A 47 -7.27 -11.14 1.15
CA GLY A 47 -8.56 -10.52 0.81
C GLY A 47 -9.01 -10.65 -0.65
N ARG A 48 -8.39 -11.55 -1.44
CA ARG A 48 -8.76 -11.81 -2.84
C ARG A 48 -9.02 -13.28 -3.07
N ASN A 49 -9.96 -13.60 -3.95
CA ASN A 49 -10.17 -14.95 -4.45
C ASN A 49 -9.27 -15.21 -5.66
N TRP A 50 -8.78 -16.44 -5.78
CA TRP A 50 -7.91 -16.88 -6.85
C TRP A 50 -8.38 -18.21 -7.40
N THR A 51 -8.26 -18.41 -8.71
CA THR A 51 -8.60 -19.67 -9.37
C THR A 51 -7.36 -20.31 -9.98
N ALA A 52 -7.08 -21.57 -9.65
CA ALA A 52 -5.98 -22.33 -10.23
C ALA A 52 -6.27 -22.68 -11.69
N ARG A 53 -5.32 -22.45 -12.60
CA ARG A 53 -5.44 -22.83 -14.01
C ARG A 53 -5.22 -24.32 -14.24
N TRP A 54 -4.34 -24.93 -13.45
CA TRP A 54 -3.97 -26.34 -13.49
C TRP A 54 -3.48 -26.78 -12.10
N TRP A 55 -2.97 -28.01 -12.01
CA TRP A 55 -2.47 -28.55 -10.75
C TRP A 55 -1.35 -27.68 -10.14
N THR A 56 -1.48 -27.32 -8.86
CA THR A 56 -0.48 -26.53 -8.12
C THR A 56 -0.44 -26.90 -6.65
N GLN A 57 0.74 -26.79 -6.04
CA GLN A 57 0.98 -26.91 -4.60
C GLN A 57 2.17 -26.02 -4.23
N ARG A 58 2.12 -25.34 -3.08
CA ARG A 58 3.17 -24.40 -2.58
C ARG A 58 3.44 -23.17 -3.45
N GLU A 59 2.73 -22.98 -4.56
CA GLU A 59 2.80 -21.73 -5.32
C GLU A 59 1.78 -20.75 -4.75
N THR A 60 2.26 -19.66 -4.15
CA THR A 60 1.41 -18.64 -3.54
C THR A 60 0.56 -17.94 -4.60
N PRO A 61 -0.73 -17.67 -4.36
CA PRO A 61 -1.55 -16.88 -5.28
C PRO A 61 -0.96 -15.49 -5.54
N GLY A 62 -1.00 -15.06 -6.80
CA GLY A 62 -0.40 -13.80 -7.26
C GLY A 62 1.09 -13.85 -7.59
N SER A 63 1.84 -14.86 -7.15
CA SER A 63 3.31 -14.92 -7.40
C SER A 63 3.68 -15.71 -8.66
N THR A 64 2.71 -16.41 -9.25
CA THR A 64 2.91 -17.30 -10.40
C THR A 64 1.70 -17.24 -11.34
N SER A 65 1.91 -17.59 -12.60
CA SER A 65 0.83 -17.56 -13.62
C SER A 65 -0.23 -18.66 -13.45
N VAL A 66 -0.05 -19.61 -12.52
CA VAL A 66 -1.03 -20.67 -12.25
C VAL A 66 -2.28 -20.14 -11.57
N TRP A 67 -2.19 -19.04 -10.82
CA TRP A 67 -3.32 -18.42 -10.15
C TRP A 67 -3.87 -17.25 -10.95
N VAL A 68 -5.17 -17.28 -11.25
CA VAL A 68 -5.89 -16.16 -11.85
C VAL A 68 -6.61 -15.41 -10.75
N ASP A 69 -6.36 -14.10 -10.65
CA ASP A 69 -7.10 -13.22 -9.74
C ASP A 69 -8.59 -13.24 -10.12
N ALA A 70 -9.45 -13.61 -9.17
CA ALA A 70 -10.90 -13.66 -9.30
C ALA A 70 -11.58 -12.48 -8.58
N GLY A 71 -10.80 -11.47 -8.19
CA GLY A 71 -11.25 -10.24 -7.57
C GLY A 71 -11.27 -10.27 -6.05
N ARG A 72 -11.55 -9.10 -5.49
CA ARG A 72 -11.66 -8.89 -4.05
C ARG A 72 -12.77 -9.74 -3.43
N CYS A 73 -12.51 -10.21 -2.22
CA CYS A 73 -13.48 -10.93 -1.41
C CYS A 73 -13.57 -10.36 0.02
N VAL A 74 -14.68 -10.61 0.70
CA VAL A 74 -14.92 -10.20 2.09
C VAL A 74 -15.60 -11.31 2.89
N GLY A 75 -15.22 -11.45 4.16
CA GLY A 75 -15.68 -12.55 5.02
C GLY A 75 -15.21 -13.92 4.55
N GLY A 76 -15.31 -14.96 5.39
CA GLY A 76 -14.69 -16.26 5.10
C GLY A 76 -13.24 -16.33 5.56
N GLY A 77 -12.36 -16.99 4.80
CA GLY A 77 -10.95 -17.15 5.15
C GLY A 77 -10.07 -16.03 4.61
N ASP A 78 -9.92 -14.91 5.34
CA ASP A 78 -8.89 -13.91 5.07
C ASP A 78 -7.65 -14.18 5.94
N ASP A 79 -6.47 -14.22 5.33
CA ASP A 79 -5.19 -14.52 6.00
C ASP A 79 -4.33 -13.28 6.23
N PHE A 80 -4.82 -12.09 5.87
CA PHE A 80 -4.08 -10.87 6.16
C PHE A 80 -4.03 -10.60 7.68
N VAL A 81 -2.83 -10.28 8.16
CA VAL A 81 -2.51 -10.24 9.60
C VAL A 81 -2.93 -8.96 10.32
N VAL A 82 -3.51 -8.00 9.60
CA VAL A 82 -4.02 -6.74 10.17
C VAL A 82 -5.48 -6.59 9.77
N SER A 83 -6.36 -6.50 10.76
CA SER A 83 -7.78 -6.24 10.55
C SER A 83 -8.05 -4.76 10.25
N ARG A 84 -9.26 -4.48 9.71
CA ARG A 84 -9.74 -3.10 9.55
C ARG A 84 -9.72 -2.33 10.87
N ALA A 85 -10.16 -2.95 11.97
CA ALA A 85 -10.25 -2.30 13.27
C ALA A 85 -8.87 -1.88 13.78
N GLU A 86 -7.85 -2.72 13.59
CA GLU A 86 -6.46 -2.39 13.92
C GLU A 86 -5.91 -1.29 13.00
N PHE A 87 -6.16 -1.35 11.70
CA PHE A 87 -5.79 -0.29 10.77
C PHE A 87 -6.43 1.06 11.16
N ASP A 88 -7.71 1.05 11.52
CA ASP A 88 -8.44 2.22 12.01
C ASP A 88 -7.88 2.74 13.34
N ALA A 89 -7.46 1.84 14.24
CA ALA A 89 -6.84 2.20 15.51
C ALA A 89 -5.43 2.78 15.34
N ILE A 90 -4.66 2.29 14.37
CA ILE A 90 -3.34 2.83 14.02
C ILE A 90 -3.49 4.24 13.42
N PHE A 91 -4.50 4.44 12.57
CA PHE A 91 -4.69 5.67 11.79
C PHE A 91 -6.06 6.32 12.03
N PRO A 92 -6.35 6.83 13.25
CA PRO A 92 -7.67 7.34 13.60
C PRO A 92 -8.02 8.68 12.95
N ASN A 93 -7.02 9.43 12.49
CA ASN A 93 -7.18 10.77 11.90
C ASN A 93 -6.73 10.84 10.44
N ARG A 94 -6.63 9.71 9.74
CA ARG A 94 -6.18 9.65 8.35
C ARG A 94 -7.14 10.37 7.41
N HIS A 95 -6.61 10.79 6.27
CA HIS A 95 -7.40 11.29 5.16
C HIS A 95 -8.30 10.16 4.59
N PRO A 96 -9.57 10.44 4.22
CA PRO A 96 -10.50 9.43 3.70
C PRO A 96 -10.01 8.69 2.44
N PHE A 97 -9.06 9.27 1.70
CA PHE A 97 -8.36 8.62 0.60
C PHE A 97 -7.76 7.27 1.01
N TYR A 98 -7.08 7.21 2.16
CA TYR A 98 -6.42 6.00 2.62
C TYR A 98 -7.43 5.04 3.25
N THR A 99 -8.09 4.26 2.40
CA THR A 99 -8.99 3.20 2.85
C THR A 99 -8.21 1.93 3.18
N TYR A 100 -8.68 1.17 4.18
CA TYR A 100 -8.19 -0.19 4.42
C TYR A 100 -8.39 -1.08 3.20
N ASP A 101 -9.46 -0.82 2.43
CA ASP A 101 -9.79 -1.58 1.22
C ASP A 101 -8.74 -1.38 0.14
N GLY A 102 -8.35 -0.13 -0.13
CA GLY A 102 -7.27 0.17 -1.05
C GLY A 102 -5.94 -0.49 -0.63
N PHE A 103 -5.67 -0.57 0.68
CA PHE A 103 -4.48 -1.26 1.18
C PHE A 103 -4.55 -2.76 0.90
N VAL A 104 -5.65 -3.42 1.26
CA VAL A 104 -5.85 -4.86 0.99
C VAL A 104 -5.83 -5.17 -0.52
N ASP A 105 -6.45 -4.32 -1.34
CA ASP A 105 -6.45 -4.47 -2.80
C ASP A 105 -5.03 -4.40 -3.39
N ALA A 106 -4.13 -3.63 -2.77
CA ALA A 106 -2.75 -3.51 -3.20
C ALA A 106 -1.88 -4.73 -2.85
N LEU A 107 -2.25 -5.55 -1.87
CA LEU A 107 -1.44 -6.70 -1.40
C LEU A 107 -1.19 -7.74 -2.50
N GLY A 108 -2.12 -7.85 -3.46
CA GLY A 108 -1.98 -8.76 -4.60
C GLY A 108 -0.78 -8.45 -5.50
N ALA A 109 -0.27 -7.20 -5.49
CA ALA A 109 0.91 -6.82 -6.26
C ALA A 109 2.21 -7.42 -5.68
N TYR A 110 2.22 -7.72 -4.37
CA TYR A 110 3.39 -8.28 -3.67
C TYR A 110 2.99 -9.42 -2.74
N PRO A 111 2.70 -10.61 -3.27
CA PRO A 111 2.15 -11.72 -2.48
C PRO A 111 3.05 -12.23 -1.35
N ALA A 112 4.36 -11.98 -1.39
CA ALA A 112 5.30 -12.38 -0.34
C ALA A 112 5.24 -11.46 0.89
N PHE A 113 4.80 -10.21 0.72
CA PHE A 113 4.61 -9.25 1.79
C PHE A 113 3.56 -9.77 2.76
N ALA A 114 3.86 -9.78 4.06
CA ALA A 114 2.97 -10.24 5.12
C ALA A 114 2.53 -11.73 5.01
N SER A 115 3.18 -12.52 4.16
CA SER A 115 2.91 -13.97 4.02
C SER A 115 4.16 -14.84 4.26
N THR A 116 5.32 -14.22 4.49
CA THR A 116 6.61 -14.91 4.68
C THR A 116 6.96 -15.03 6.17
N GLY A 117 7.41 -16.22 6.59
CA GLY A 117 7.79 -16.49 7.99
C GLY A 117 6.60 -16.83 8.91
N THR A 118 6.81 -16.73 10.23
CA THR A 118 5.78 -16.99 11.24
C THR A 118 4.74 -15.86 11.29
N PRO A 119 3.56 -16.08 11.90
CA PRO A 119 2.58 -15.00 12.11
C PRO A 119 3.21 -13.75 12.75
N GLU A 120 4.09 -13.91 13.74
CA GLU A 120 4.77 -12.79 14.40
C GLU A 120 5.73 -12.05 13.47
N THR A 121 6.40 -12.74 12.54
CA THR A 121 7.24 -12.09 11.52
C THR A 121 6.39 -11.30 10.54
N ARG A 122 5.27 -11.87 10.08
CA ARG A 122 4.33 -11.22 9.16
C ARG A 122 3.72 -9.96 9.80
N THR A 123 3.25 -10.07 11.05
CA THR A 123 2.68 -8.92 11.78
C THR A 123 3.73 -7.83 12.03
N ARG A 124 4.98 -8.19 12.37
CA ARG A 124 6.07 -7.21 12.50
C ARG A 124 6.40 -6.53 11.17
N GLU A 125 6.41 -7.28 10.07
CA GLU A 125 6.63 -6.71 8.74
C GLU A 125 5.58 -5.65 8.42
N VAL A 126 4.29 -5.96 8.61
CA VAL A 126 3.22 -4.98 8.37
C VAL A 126 3.33 -3.80 9.33
N ALA A 127 3.66 -4.02 10.60
CA ALA A 127 3.88 -2.95 11.57
C ALA A 127 4.98 -1.97 11.11
N ALA A 128 6.10 -2.50 10.61
CA ALA A 128 7.21 -1.70 10.10
C ALA A 128 6.82 -0.92 8.84
N PHE A 129 6.15 -1.58 7.89
CA PHE A 129 5.63 -0.92 6.69
C PHE A 129 4.67 0.23 7.02
N LEU A 130 3.69 -0.02 7.89
CA LEU A 130 2.72 0.99 8.36
C LEU A 130 3.40 2.09 9.18
N THR A 131 4.55 1.83 9.80
CA THR A 131 5.32 2.87 10.48
C THR A 131 5.93 3.86 9.50
N HIS A 132 6.46 3.40 8.37
CA HIS A 132 6.92 4.34 7.34
C HIS A 132 5.76 5.11 6.74
N ALA A 133 4.62 4.45 6.51
CA ALA A 133 3.40 5.14 6.10
C ALA A 133 2.99 6.23 7.11
N ASP A 134 2.92 5.90 8.41
CA ASP A 134 2.65 6.85 9.49
C ASP A 134 3.65 8.01 9.49
N PHE A 135 4.92 7.71 9.27
CA PHE A 135 5.98 8.70 9.38
C PHE A 135 5.98 9.70 8.23
N GLU A 136 6.01 9.21 6.99
CA GLU A 136 6.14 10.05 5.80
C GLU A 136 4.88 10.89 5.54
N SER A 137 3.71 10.35 5.84
CA SER A 137 2.42 11.00 5.55
C SER A 137 1.76 11.67 6.76
N VAL A 138 2.44 11.68 7.91
CA VAL A 138 1.96 12.25 9.18
C VAL A 138 0.64 11.59 9.62
N GLY A 139 0.69 10.26 9.79
CA GLY A 139 -0.47 9.45 10.16
C GLY A 139 -1.51 9.34 9.05
N LEU A 140 -1.06 9.23 7.79
CA LEU A 140 -1.91 9.17 6.59
C LEU A 140 -2.80 10.40 6.43
N ARG A 141 -2.39 11.56 6.97
CA ARG A 141 -3.15 12.82 6.85
C ARG A 141 -2.95 13.49 5.51
N TYR A 142 -1.78 13.29 4.89
CA TYR A 142 -1.44 13.93 3.63
C TYR A 142 -1.34 12.90 2.51
N VAL A 143 -2.04 13.16 1.41
CA VAL A 143 -1.99 12.36 0.18
C VAL A 143 -0.82 12.80 -0.71
N LYS A 144 -0.38 14.06 -0.57
CA LYS A 144 0.72 14.64 -1.34
C LYS A 144 1.59 15.56 -0.51
N GLU A 145 2.81 15.80 -0.99
CA GLU A 145 3.79 16.72 -0.43
C GLU A 145 3.17 18.11 -0.24
N ILE A 146 3.35 18.70 0.94
CA ILE A 146 2.68 19.95 1.32
C ILE A 146 3.32 21.17 0.66
N ASN A 147 4.65 21.18 0.53
CA ASN A 147 5.38 22.34 0.04
C ASN A 147 5.47 22.34 -1.50
N GLU A 148 4.45 22.91 -2.15
CA GLU A 148 4.38 23.00 -3.61
C GLU A 148 5.56 23.74 -4.25
N ALA A 149 6.24 24.63 -3.50
CA ALA A 149 7.42 25.34 -3.99
C ALA A 149 8.60 24.41 -4.32
N ASN A 150 8.60 23.17 -3.80
CA ASN A 150 9.64 22.17 -4.03
C ASN A 150 9.31 21.18 -5.16
N TYR A 151 8.11 21.22 -5.75
CA TYR A 151 7.68 20.22 -6.71
C TYR A 151 8.59 20.13 -7.94
N TRP A 152 9.13 21.27 -8.39
CA TRP A 152 10.03 21.34 -9.55
C TRP A 152 11.36 20.58 -9.36
N ILE A 153 11.75 20.27 -8.12
CA ILE A 153 13.01 19.60 -7.79
C ILE A 153 12.97 18.13 -8.22
N LYS A 154 11.80 17.50 -8.21
CA LYS A 154 11.64 16.04 -8.37
C LYS A 154 11.66 15.56 -9.82
N CYS A 155 12.13 16.41 -10.72
CA CYS A 155 12.37 16.03 -12.10
C CYS A 155 13.89 15.96 -12.31
N ASP A 156 14.38 14.76 -12.55
CA ASP A 156 15.74 14.53 -13.03
C ASP A 156 15.72 14.53 -14.58
N ASP A 157 16.16 15.65 -15.17
CA ASP A 157 16.22 15.84 -16.63
C ASP A 157 17.34 15.01 -17.28
N GLU A 158 18.27 14.46 -16.50
CA GLU A 158 19.35 13.61 -17.01
C GLU A 158 18.86 12.20 -17.36
N GLN A 159 17.68 11.81 -16.86
CA GLN A 159 17.04 10.56 -17.23
C GLN A 159 16.66 10.56 -18.71
N PRO A 160 16.92 9.47 -19.47
CA PRO A 160 16.66 9.44 -20.91
C PRO A 160 15.17 9.58 -21.28
N PHE A 161 14.28 9.28 -20.34
CA PHE A 161 12.83 9.46 -20.51
C PHE A 161 12.31 10.82 -20.02
N GLY A 162 13.16 11.65 -19.42
CA GLY A 162 12.82 12.98 -18.93
C GLY A 162 11.60 12.99 -17.99
N CYS A 163 10.76 13.99 -18.16
CA CYS A 163 9.61 14.30 -17.29
C CYS A 163 8.35 14.57 -18.14
N PRO A 164 7.79 13.56 -18.82
CA PRO A 164 6.72 13.76 -19.80
C PRO A 164 5.41 14.28 -19.19
N ALA A 165 5.13 14.01 -17.91
CA ALA A 165 3.98 14.59 -17.20
C ALA A 165 4.22 16.06 -16.78
N GLY A 166 5.43 16.58 -16.98
CA GLY A 166 5.83 17.95 -16.66
C GLY A 166 6.85 18.05 -15.52
N ARG A 167 7.63 19.14 -15.52
CA ARG A 167 8.73 19.41 -14.56
C ARG A 167 8.30 19.34 -13.09
N THR A 168 7.05 19.68 -12.79
CA THR A 168 6.50 19.76 -11.43
C THR A 168 5.56 18.59 -11.11
N ALA A 169 5.58 17.51 -11.87
CA ALA A 169 4.57 16.44 -11.76
C ALA A 169 4.98 15.27 -10.84
N TYR A 170 6.24 15.18 -10.40
CA TYR A 170 6.79 14.02 -9.67
C TYR A 170 7.08 14.29 -8.19
N TYR A 171 6.32 15.21 -7.59
CA TYR A 171 6.35 15.48 -6.15
C TYR A 171 5.90 14.27 -5.32
N GLY A 172 6.11 14.35 -4.00
CA GLY A 172 5.76 13.26 -3.08
C GLY A 172 4.26 12.96 -3.07
N ARG A 173 3.88 11.70 -3.29
CA ARG A 173 2.48 11.22 -3.18
C ARG A 173 2.37 9.93 -2.37
N GLY A 174 1.17 9.64 -1.93
CA GLY A 174 0.82 8.39 -1.28
C GLY A 174 1.49 8.20 0.09
N PRO A 175 1.44 6.97 0.62
CA PRO A 175 1.70 6.72 2.04
C PRO A 175 3.17 6.94 2.42
N ILE A 176 4.12 6.82 1.48
CA ILE A 176 5.56 7.01 1.73
C ILE A 176 6.15 8.26 1.06
N MET A 177 5.33 9.24 0.64
CA MET A 177 5.77 10.44 -0.09
C MET A 177 6.64 10.11 -1.33
N PHE A 178 6.14 9.16 -2.13
CA PHE A 178 6.75 8.64 -3.33
C PHE A 178 7.04 9.77 -4.34
N SER A 179 8.32 9.98 -4.65
CA SER A 179 8.83 11.15 -5.38
C SER A 179 9.81 10.73 -6.48
N TRP A 180 10.09 11.65 -7.41
CA TRP A 180 11.07 11.56 -8.50
C TRP A 180 10.64 10.78 -9.74
N ASN A 181 10.78 11.37 -10.93
CA ASN A 181 10.42 10.77 -12.22
C ASN A 181 11.00 9.35 -12.43
N PHE A 182 12.24 9.09 -12.03
CA PHE A 182 12.83 7.75 -12.14
C PHE A 182 12.14 6.70 -11.26
N ASN A 183 11.64 7.07 -10.08
CA ASN A 183 10.86 6.15 -9.25
C ASN A 183 9.49 5.90 -9.87
N TYR A 184 8.78 6.94 -10.31
CA TYR A 184 7.50 6.79 -11.01
C TYR A 184 7.64 5.87 -12.23
N LYS A 185 8.72 6.02 -13.01
CA LYS A 185 9.02 5.11 -14.12
C LYS A 185 9.24 3.66 -13.65
N ALA A 186 10.13 3.44 -12.68
CA ALA A 186 10.49 2.10 -12.25
C ALA A 186 9.34 1.35 -11.55
N ALA A 187 8.55 2.06 -10.72
CA ALA A 187 7.35 1.49 -10.11
C ALA A 187 6.27 1.21 -11.16
N GLY A 188 6.06 2.14 -12.09
CA GLY A 188 5.08 1.98 -13.16
C GLY A 188 5.37 0.77 -14.04
N ASP A 189 6.63 0.58 -14.43
CA ASP A 189 7.06 -0.60 -15.19
C ASP A 189 6.80 -1.91 -14.43
N ALA A 190 7.10 -1.93 -13.12
CA ALA A 190 6.93 -3.12 -12.29
C ALA A 190 5.46 -3.47 -12.04
N LEU A 191 4.60 -2.46 -11.90
CA LEU A 191 3.18 -2.60 -11.62
C LEU A 191 2.33 -2.74 -12.90
N GLY A 192 2.89 -2.43 -14.08
CA GLY A 192 2.15 -2.37 -15.33
C GLY A 192 1.19 -1.17 -15.42
N ILE A 193 1.52 -0.07 -14.73
CA ILE A 193 0.73 1.17 -14.65
C ILE A 193 1.59 2.32 -15.15
N ASP A 194 1.12 3.14 -16.09
CA ASP A 194 1.93 4.24 -16.64
C ASP A 194 2.02 5.45 -15.69
N LEU A 195 2.73 5.27 -14.59
CA LEU A 195 2.93 6.29 -13.57
C LEU A 195 3.90 7.40 -14.01
N LEU A 196 4.70 7.18 -15.07
CA LEU A 196 5.58 8.23 -15.59
C LEU A 196 4.78 9.30 -16.33
N ASN A 197 3.82 8.90 -17.16
CA ASN A 197 2.96 9.85 -17.90
C ASN A 197 1.72 10.26 -17.09
N ASP A 198 1.26 9.43 -16.16
CA ASP A 198 0.11 9.71 -15.30
C ASP A 198 0.44 9.53 -13.80
N PRO A 199 1.29 10.40 -13.23
CA PRO A 199 1.71 10.30 -11.84
C PRO A 199 0.58 10.65 -10.84
N TRP A 200 -0.52 11.25 -11.29
CA TRP A 200 -1.65 11.61 -10.43
C TRP A 200 -2.46 10.41 -9.96
N LEU A 201 -2.35 9.26 -10.65
CA LEU A 201 -2.95 7.99 -10.18
C LEU A 201 -2.56 7.65 -8.73
N VAL A 202 -1.36 8.04 -8.28
CA VAL A 202 -0.89 7.81 -6.90
C VAL A 202 -1.62 8.67 -5.85
N GLU A 203 -2.26 9.78 -6.25
CA GLU A 203 -3.11 10.61 -5.38
C GLU A 203 -4.62 10.47 -5.67
N GLU A 204 -5.00 9.71 -6.70
CA GLU A 204 -6.39 9.52 -7.13
C GLU A 204 -6.92 8.11 -6.85
N ASP A 205 -6.07 7.09 -6.96
CA ASP A 205 -6.42 5.70 -6.66
C ASP A 205 -5.66 5.22 -5.40
N PRO A 206 -6.39 4.89 -4.31
CA PRO A 206 -5.74 4.48 -3.07
C PRO A 206 -5.02 3.14 -3.19
N SER A 207 -5.48 2.22 -4.04
CA SER A 207 -4.77 0.96 -4.27
C SER A 207 -3.44 1.22 -4.98
N VAL A 208 -3.43 2.07 -6.01
CA VAL A 208 -2.18 2.48 -6.69
C VAL A 208 -1.21 3.14 -5.70
N ALA A 209 -1.69 4.00 -4.81
CA ALA A 209 -0.87 4.61 -3.76
C ALA A 209 -0.20 3.58 -2.84
N TRP A 210 -0.93 2.54 -2.44
CA TRP A 210 -0.37 1.46 -1.63
C TRP A 210 0.57 0.54 -2.44
N GLN A 211 0.27 0.30 -3.70
CA GLN A 211 1.13 -0.49 -4.59
C GLN A 211 2.51 0.15 -4.79
N THR A 212 2.61 1.48 -4.93
CA THR A 212 3.91 2.15 -5.04
C THR A 212 4.75 2.03 -3.77
N ALA A 213 4.11 2.07 -2.59
CA ALA A 213 4.80 1.84 -1.33
C ALA A 213 5.22 0.39 -1.14
N LEU A 214 4.37 -0.57 -1.49
CA LEU A 214 4.73 -1.98 -1.50
C LEU A 214 5.84 -2.27 -2.51
N TRP A 215 5.85 -1.61 -3.67
CA TRP A 215 6.95 -1.69 -4.63
C TRP A 215 8.26 -1.27 -3.99
N TYR A 216 8.29 -0.11 -3.32
CA TYR A 216 9.49 0.35 -2.64
C TYR A 216 9.94 -0.65 -1.58
N TRP A 217 9.02 -1.06 -0.70
CA TRP A 217 9.28 -1.98 0.41
C TRP A 217 9.90 -3.31 -0.02
N ASN A 218 9.37 -3.89 -1.10
CA ASN A 218 9.72 -5.24 -1.53
C ASN A 218 10.89 -5.27 -2.52
N THR A 219 11.20 -4.16 -3.20
CA THR A 219 12.16 -4.17 -4.33
C THR A 219 13.33 -3.20 -4.19
N GLN A 220 13.21 -2.15 -3.37
CA GLN A 220 14.22 -1.10 -3.30
C GLN A 220 15.08 -1.24 -2.05
N ASN A 221 16.40 -1.11 -2.24
CA ASN A 221 17.36 -1.00 -1.14
C ASN A 221 17.53 0.45 -0.68
N GLY A 222 17.14 1.44 -1.50
CA GLY A 222 17.45 2.85 -1.28
C GLY A 222 18.93 3.07 -0.94
N PRO A 223 19.27 3.83 0.11
CA PRO A 223 20.65 3.98 0.56
C PRO A 223 21.15 2.82 1.44
N GLY A 224 20.29 1.86 1.77
CA GLY A 224 20.63 0.65 2.51
C GLY A 224 21.25 -0.45 1.65
N VAL A 225 21.35 -1.66 2.22
CA VAL A 225 21.99 -2.83 1.58
C VAL A 225 21.04 -3.99 1.30
N MET A 226 19.77 -3.85 1.68
CA MET A 226 18.73 -4.87 1.50
C MET A 226 17.37 -4.19 1.36
N THR A 227 16.36 -4.92 0.90
CA THR A 227 14.99 -4.40 0.89
C THR A 227 14.41 -4.40 2.29
N SER A 228 13.41 -3.55 2.53
CA SER A 228 12.74 -3.52 3.82
C SER A 228 11.98 -4.82 4.11
N HIS A 229 11.42 -5.46 3.09
CA HIS A 229 10.90 -6.83 3.19
C HIS A 229 11.97 -7.79 3.75
N GLN A 230 13.16 -7.85 3.12
CA GLN A 230 14.24 -8.72 3.55
C GLN A 230 14.74 -8.40 4.97
N ALA A 231 14.81 -7.13 5.34
CA ALA A 231 15.16 -6.71 6.69
C ALA A 231 14.24 -7.32 7.76
N MET A 232 12.94 -7.37 7.48
CA MET A 232 11.96 -7.90 8.42
C MET A 232 11.90 -9.43 8.40
N VAL A 233 11.89 -10.07 7.23
CA VAL A 233 11.74 -11.53 7.15
C VAL A 233 12.99 -12.30 7.57
N SER A 234 14.18 -11.73 7.39
CA SER A 234 15.45 -12.33 7.83
C SER A 234 15.78 -12.08 9.30
N GLY A 235 15.07 -11.14 9.95
CA GLY A 235 15.34 -10.72 11.32
C GLY A 235 16.48 -9.69 11.47
N ALA A 236 16.93 -9.05 10.38
CA ALA A 236 17.92 -7.97 10.44
C ALA A 236 17.42 -6.75 11.23
N GLY A 237 16.11 -6.51 11.26
CA GLY A 237 15.45 -5.59 12.17
C GLY A 237 14.96 -4.28 11.55
N PHE A 238 14.11 -3.57 12.29
CA PHE A 238 13.44 -2.34 11.83
C PHE A 238 14.42 -1.23 11.42
N GLY A 239 15.58 -1.11 12.06
CA GLY A 239 16.61 -0.13 11.70
C GLY A 239 17.10 -0.26 10.26
N GLN A 240 17.14 -1.48 9.71
CA GLN A 240 17.50 -1.67 8.29
C GLN A 240 16.40 -1.17 7.34
N THR A 241 15.14 -1.14 7.77
CA THR A 241 14.03 -0.55 6.98
C THR A 241 14.14 0.98 6.95
N ILE A 242 14.54 1.61 8.07
CA ILE A 242 14.90 3.04 8.12
C ILE A 242 16.07 3.32 7.20
N ASN A 243 17.13 2.51 7.27
CA ASN A 243 18.30 2.64 6.42
C ASN A 243 17.92 2.56 4.93
N SER A 244 17.03 1.63 4.57
CA SER A 244 16.60 1.43 3.18
C SER A 244 15.68 2.53 2.65
N LEU A 245 15.00 3.27 3.53
CA LEU A 245 14.13 4.38 3.10
C LEU A 245 14.90 5.70 3.05
N ASN A 246 15.64 6.05 4.10
CA ASN A 246 16.27 7.37 4.24
C ASN A 246 17.60 7.34 5.00
N GLY A 247 18.31 6.22 4.96
CA GLY A 247 19.51 5.99 5.75
C GLY A 247 20.64 6.99 5.54
N ALA A 248 20.83 7.48 4.31
CA ALA A 248 21.85 8.48 4.00
C ALA A 248 21.67 9.81 4.77
N LEU A 249 20.46 10.10 5.27
CA LEU A 249 20.15 11.31 6.03
C LEU A 249 19.93 11.02 7.52
N GLU A 250 19.48 9.83 7.88
CA GLU A 250 19.02 9.52 9.25
C GLU A 250 19.97 8.63 10.06
N CYS A 251 20.57 7.61 9.43
CA CYS A 251 21.35 6.59 10.13
C CYS A 251 22.78 7.06 10.44
N ASP A 252 23.53 6.24 11.20
CA ASP A 252 24.92 6.47 11.59
C ASP A 252 25.13 7.82 12.31
N GLY A 253 24.10 8.24 13.06
CA GLY A 253 24.08 9.50 13.79
C GLY A 253 23.69 10.73 12.96
N GLY A 254 23.25 10.56 11.71
CA GLY A 254 22.81 11.65 10.83
C GLY A 254 21.61 12.42 11.39
N ASN A 255 20.58 11.71 11.86
CA ASN A 255 19.44 12.33 12.53
C ASN A 255 18.83 11.42 13.61
N PRO A 256 19.45 11.34 14.81
CA PRO A 256 18.99 10.46 15.89
C PRO A 256 17.56 10.75 16.36
N THR A 257 17.12 12.01 16.29
CA THR A 257 15.75 12.40 16.66
C THR A 257 14.72 11.84 15.68
N SER A 258 15.02 11.85 14.38
CA SER A 258 14.17 11.23 13.36
C SER A 258 14.07 9.72 13.55
N VAL A 259 15.21 9.04 13.71
CA VAL A 259 15.27 7.59 13.97
C VAL A 259 14.47 7.25 15.22
N GLN A 260 14.66 7.97 16.33
CA GLN A 260 13.89 7.75 17.56
C GLN A 260 12.39 7.89 17.30
N SER A 261 11.96 8.93 16.57
CA SER A 261 10.53 9.10 16.25
C SER A 261 9.98 7.98 15.36
N ARG A 262 10.78 7.35 14.50
CA ARG A 262 10.36 6.14 13.76
C ARG A 262 10.21 4.96 14.70
N VAL A 263 11.17 4.74 15.59
CA VAL A 263 11.13 3.64 16.57
C VAL A 263 9.93 3.78 17.51
N ASP A 264 9.63 4.97 18.02
CA ASP A 264 8.49 5.21 18.90
C ASP A 264 7.16 4.87 18.19
N ARG A 265 7.03 5.23 16.89
CA ARG A 265 5.88 4.88 16.06
C ARG A 265 5.79 3.37 15.82
N TYR A 266 6.91 2.72 15.52
CA TYR A 266 6.96 1.27 15.34
C TYR A 266 6.53 0.52 16.61
N VAL A 267 7.06 0.91 17.77
CA VAL A 267 6.66 0.32 19.06
C VAL A 267 5.16 0.48 19.28
N ARG A 268 4.61 1.69 19.13
CA ARG A 268 3.17 1.95 19.25
C ARG A 268 2.34 1.07 18.31
N ILE A 269 2.75 0.94 17.04
CA ILE A 269 2.01 0.14 16.06
C ILE A 269 2.10 -1.35 16.39
N THR A 270 3.26 -1.85 16.81
CA THR A 270 3.41 -3.24 17.24
C THR A 270 2.58 -3.57 18.47
N GLU A 271 2.41 -2.62 19.40
CA GLU A 271 1.50 -2.75 20.55
C GLU A 271 0.04 -2.88 20.12
N VAL A 272 -0.43 -2.05 19.17
CA VAL A 272 -1.80 -2.16 18.62
C VAL A 272 -2.02 -3.52 17.96
N LEU A 273 -1.02 -4.05 17.26
CA LEU A 273 -1.08 -5.36 16.60
C LEU A 273 -0.75 -6.54 17.51
N GLY A 274 -0.52 -6.31 18.81
CA GLY A 274 -0.25 -7.37 19.78
C GLY A 274 1.01 -8.19 19.51
N VAL A 275 2.05 -7.59 18.89
CA VAL A 275 3.32 -8.26 18.58
C VAL A 275 4.50 -7.54 19.23
N ALA A 276 5.54 -8.26 19.64
CA ALA A 276 6.77 -7.63 20.11
C ALA A 276 7.53 -6.97 18.94
N PRO A 277 8.21 -5.82 19.14
CA PRO A 277 8.92 -5.13 18.05
C PRO A 277 10.15 -5.88 17.52
N GLY A 278 10.71 -6.80 18.32
CA GLY A 278 11.93 -7.53 17.98
C GLY A 278 13.21 -6.74 18.29
N SER A 279 14.32 -7.14 17.67
CA SER A 279 15.65 -6.55 17.83
C SER A 279 16.04 -5.67 16.63
N GLY A 280 17.16 -4.94 16.76
CA GLY A 280 17.73 -4.16 15.66
C GLY A 280 16.84 -2.99 15.26
N LEU A 281 16.30 -2.25 16.23
CA LEU A 281 15.32 -1.19 15.97
C LEU A 281 15.93 0.09 15.41
N TYR A 282 17.23 0.29 15.63
CA TYR A 282 17.94 1.52 15.30
C TYR A 282 18.92 1.30 14.15
N CYS A 283 19.21 2.39 13.47
CA CYS A 283 20.40 2.68 12.69
C CYS A 283 20.92 4.06 13.17
#